data_AF-A0A969K8D1-F1
#
_entry.id   AF-A0A969K8D1-F1
#
_cell.length_a   1.000
_cell.length_b   1.000
_cell.length_c   1.000
_cell.angle_alpha   90.00
_cell.angle_beta   90.00
_cell.angle_gamma   90.00
#
_symmetry.space_group_name_H-M   'P 1'
#
loop_
_entity.id
_entity.type
_entity.pdbx_description
1 polymer ?
#
loop_
_entity_poly.entity_id
_entity_poly.type
_entity_poly.pdbx_seq_one_letter_code
_entity_poly.pdbx_strand_id
1 'polypeptide(L)'
;MQASFPRVKLGPGRFEAQGGGVVTAFGGSVTIGDIVGEDVLSRYPRFDLSATLRGIDLAGVTRTLGFGEMTGFVDGEIDDLLMVGGVPVRFEATLRSVDERRESRTVNVKAVNNLTVLGTGSPGVLDRGITRFFDRFTYDRLGIRMSLADDRFTLRGLEKRGERELFLKGRLPAPIDIVNGDPGRAVSFKAMLRRFQELDLSKVRME
;
A
#
# COMPACT_ATOMS: atom_id res chain seq x y z
N MET A 1 10.67 -9.01 -17.15
CA MET A 1 9.55 -8.09 -17.42
C MET A 1 8.98 -8.44 -18.79
N GLN A 2 7.68 -8.70 -18.88
CA GLN A 2 7.03 -9.05 -20.15
C GLN A 2 5.84 -8.10 -20.34
N ALA A 3 5.80 -7.38 -21.46
CA ALA A 3 4.73 -6.44 -21.77
C ALA A 3 4.14 -6.78 -23.14
N SER A 4 2.81 -6.68 -23.27
CA SER A 4 2.10 -6.98 -24.52
C SER A 4 1.07 -5.89 -24.79
N PHE A 5 1.24 -5.19 -25.91
CA PHE A 5 0.37 -4.09 -26.34
C PHE A 5 -0.34 -4.44 -27.65
N PRO A 6 -1.47 -5.18 -27.60
CA PRO A 6 -2.15 -5.67 -28.79
C PRO A 6 -2.69 -4.56 -29.70
N ARG A 7 -3.00 -3.36 -29.17
CA ARG A 7 -3.37 -2.20 -30.01
C ARG A 7 -2.83 -0.91 -29.39
N VAL A 8 -2.03 -0.18 -30.16
CA VAL A 8 -1.59 1.17 -29.81
C VAL A 8 -2.21 2.15 -30.81
N LYS A 9 -3.00 3.10 -30.32
CA LYS A 9 -3.50 4.23 -31.09
C LYS A 9 -2.69 5.46 -30.71
N LEU A 10 -1.96 5.99 -31.68
CA LEU A 10 -1.21 7.24 -31.55
C LEU A 10 -2.00 8.35 -32.24
N GLY A 11 -2.31 9.40 -31.50
CA GLY A 11 -2.82 10.67 -32.02
C GLY A 11 -1.93 11.83 -31.58
N PRO A 12 -2.15 13.05 -32.09
CA PRO A 12 -1.43 14.23 -31.62
C PRO A 12 -1.67 14.42 -30.11
N GLY A 13 -0.63 14.25 -29.29
CA GLY A 13 -0.69 14.40 -27.83
C GLY A 13 -1.35 13.25 -27.06
N ARG A 14 -2.09 12.34 -27.71
CA ARG A 14 -2.79 11.22 -27.05
C ARG A 14 -2.18 9.88 -27.43
N PHE A 15 -1.84 9.09 -26.41
CA PHE A 15 -1.31 7.74 -26.55
C PHE A 15 -2.27 6.77 -25.85
N GLU A 16 -3.05 6.02 -26.63
CA GLU A 16 -3.90 4.97 -26.07
C GLU A 16 -3.26 3.63 -26.38
N ALA A 17 -2.75 2.95 -25.36
CA ALA A 17 -2.25 1.60 -25.49
C ALA A 17 -3.27 0.63 -24.88
N GLN A 18 -4.08 0.01 -25.72
CA GLN A 18 -4.84 -1.16 -25.34
C GLN A 18 -3.85 -2.31 -25.19
N GLY A 19 -3.44 -2.53 -23.95
CA GLY A 19 -2.50 -3.55 -23.55
C GLY A 19 -2.10 -3.44 -22.09
N GLY A 20 -1.34 -4.44 -21.65
CA GLY A 20 -0.95 -4.57 -20.27
C GLY A 20 0.47 -5.07 -20.12
N GLY A 21 1.03 -4.83 -18.94
CA GLY A 21 2.36 -5.28 -18.57
C GLY A 21 2.27 -6.25 -17.41
N VAL A 22 3.05 -7.34 -17.46
CA VAL A 22 3.28 -8.17 -16.27
C VAL A 22 4.72 -7.96 -15.82
N VAL A 23 4.85 -7.46 -14.60
CA VAL A 23 6.12 -7.25 -13.92
C VAL A 23 6.21 -8.23 -12.77
N THR A 24 7.32 -8.96 -12.68
CA THR A 24 7.64 -9.76 -11.49
C THR A 24 8.40 -8.88 -10.52
N ALA A 25 7.89 -8.72 -9.31
CA ALA A 25 8.50 -7.91 -8.27
C ALA A 25 8.24 -8.54 -6.90
N PHE A 26 9.24 -8.50 -6.02
CA PHE A 26 9.14 -9.00 -4.64
C PHE A 26 8.53 -10.42 -4.57
N GLY A 27 8.99 -11.33 -5.42
CA GLY A 27 8.52 -12.73 -5.45
C GLY A 27 7.11 -12.97 -6.02
N GLY A 28 6.36 -11.91 -6.32
CA GLY A 28 5.02 -11.99 -6.91
C GLY A 28 4.93 -11.33 -8.29
N SER A 29 3.71 -11.11 -8.76
CA SER A 29 3.43 -10.45 -10.04
C SER A 29 2.56 -9.22 -9.86
N VAL A 30 2.85 -8.20 -10.67
CA VAL A 30 2.05 -7.00 -10.84
C VAL A 30 1.60 -6.97 -12.29
N THR A 31 0.30 -7.08 -12.50
CA THR A 31 -0.33 -6.96 -13.82
C THR A 31 -0.90 -5.56 -13.94
N ILE A 32 -0.45 -4.80 -14.93
CA ILE A 32 -0.92 -3.45 -15.22
C ILE A 32 -1.82 -3.54 -16.45
N GLY A 33 -2.98 -2.89 -16.41
CA GLY A 33 -3.98 -2.88 -17.47
C GLY A 33 -4.53 -1.48 -17.74
N ASP A 34 -5.41 -1.41 -18.74
CA ASP A 34 -6.22 -0.22 -19.05
C ASP A 34 -5.43 1.09 -19.19
N ILE A 35 -4.23 1.01 -19.77
CA ILE A 35 -3.30 2.13 -19.83
C ILE A 35 -3.74 3.16 -20.88
N VAL A 36 -4.12 4.35 -20.41
CA VAL A 36 -4.47 5.49 -21.26
C VAL A 36 -3.55 6.65 -20.92
N GLY A 37 -2.77 7.10 -21.91
CA GLY A 37 -1.91 8.28 -21.81
C GLY A 37 -2.49 9.46 -22.56
N GLU A 38 -2.62 10.60 -21.88
CA GLU A 38 -3.05 11.87 -22.50
C GLU A 38 -2.01 12.95 -22.23
N ASP A 39 -1.82 13.82 -23.22
CA ASP A 39 -0.83 14.90 -23.21
C ASP A 39 0.56 14.43 -22.75
N VAL A 40 0.99 13.24 -23.22
CA VAL A 40 2.19 12.54 -22.71
C VAL A 40 3.50 13.31 -22.91
N LEU A 41 3.52 14.27 -23.85
CA LEU A 41 4.67 15.14 -24.12
C LEU A 41 4.54 16.53 -23.46
N SER A 42 3.47 16.77 -22.70
CA SER A 42 3.25 18.05 -22.02
C SER A 42 4.05 18.15 -20.73
N ARG A 43 4.00 19.32 -20.08
CA ARG A 43 4.57 19.53 -18.73
C ARG A 43 3.88 18.67 -17.67
N TYR A 44 2.62 18.30 -17.88
CA TYR A 44 1.80 17.56 -16.92
C TYR A 44 1.11 16.37 -17.61
N PRO A 45 1.88 15.34 -18.01
CA PRO A 45 1.31 14.17 -18.68
C PRO A 45 0.30 13.47 -17.77
N ARG A 46 -0.77 12.95 -18.37
CA ARG A 46 -1.85 12.26 -17.67
C ARG A 46 -1.81 10.78 -18.03
N PHE A 47 -1.90 9.92 -17.03
CA PHE A 47 -1.95 8.47 -17.22
C PHE A 47 -3.08 7.89 -16.37
N ASP A 48 -4.05 7.25 -16.99
CA ASP A 48 -5.02 6.37 -16.35
C ASP A 48 -4.55 4.92 -16.50
N LEU A 49 -4.63 4.13 -15.44
CA LEU A 49 -4.33 2.70 -15.46
C LEU A 49 -5.00 1.94 -14.32
N SER A 50 -5.05 0.61 -14.45
CA SER A 50 -5.40 -0.33 -13.39
C SER A 50 -4.21 -1.25 -13.09
N ALA A 51 -4.14 -1.79 -11.88
CA ALA A 51 -3.12 -2.76 -11.52
C ALA A 51 -3.64 -3.84 -10.56
N THR A 52 -3.20 -5.08 -10.76
CA THR A 52 -3.45 -6.21 -9.87
C THR A 52 -2.13 -6.77 -9.37
N LEU A 53 -1.99 -6.90 -8.06
CA LEU A 53 -0.84 -7.46 -7.38
C LEU A 53 -1.21 -8.87 -6.87
N ARG A 54 -0.36 -9.86 -7.15
CA ARG A 54 -0.55 -11.25 -6.72
C ARG A 54 0.71 -11.79 -6.05
N GLY A 55 0.55 -12.28 -4.82
CA GLY A 55 1.59 -12.97 -4.07
C GLY A 55 2.84 -12.14 -3.81
N ILE A 56 2.67 -10.85 -3.51
CA ILE A 56 3.80 -9.94 -3.25
C ILE A 56 4.36 -10.20 -1.85
N ASP A 57 5.67 -10.42 -1.76
CA ASP A 57 6.37 -10.62 -0.49
C ASP A 57 6.46 -9.31 0.30
N LEU A 58 5.71 -9.23 1.40
CA LEU A 58 5.74 -8.08 2.31
C LEU A 58 7.12 -7.86 2.92
N ALA A 59 7.90 -8.92 3.16
CA ALA A 59 9.19 -8.78 3.82
C ALA A 59 10.15 -8.01 2.91
N GLY A 60 10.15 -8.35 1.61
CA GLY A 60 10.88 -7.60 0.58
C GLY A 60 10.42 -6.15 0.49
N VAL A 61 9.11 -5.91 0.36
CA VAL A 61 8.55 -4.55 0.19
C VAL A 61 8.87 -3.67 1.40
N THR A 62 8.52 -4.11 2.60
CA THR A 62 8.67 -3.32 3.84
C THR A 62 10.12 -3.01 4.17
N ARG A 63 11.05 -3.91 3.84
CA ARG A 63 12.48 -3.70 4.04
C ARG A 63 13.03 -2.65 3.09
N THR A 64 12.68 -2.73 1.80
CA THR A 64 13.11 -1.76 0.79
C THR A 64 12.58 -0.36 1.11
N LEU A 65 11.35 -0.24 1.59
CA LEU A 65 10.74 1.03 1.98
C LEU A 65 11.18 1.54 3.37
N GLY A 66 12.05 0.80 4.08
CA GLY A 66 12.43 1.15 5.44
C GLY A 66 11.27 1.14 6.46
N PHE A 67 10.12 0.58 6.09
CA PHE A 67 8.87 0.58 6.86
C PHE A 67 8.95 -0.31 8.11
N GLY A 68 9.95 -1.18 8.21
CA GLY A 68 10.08 -2.21 9.23
C GLY A 68 10.12 -3.58 8.58
N GLU A 69 9.77 -4.62 9.31
CA GLU A 69 9.67 -5.98 8.78
C GLU A 69 8.26 -6.50 9.02
N MET A 70 7.58 -6.83 7.93
CA MET A 70 6.32 -7.57 7.93
C MET A 70 6.50 -8.81 7.06
N THR A 71 6.25 -10.00 7.60
CA THR A 71 6.36 -11.26 6.84
C THR A 71 5.01 -11.74 6.36
N GLY A 72 4.97 -12.25 5.14
CA GLY A 72 3.79 -12.84 4.52
C GLY A 72 3.57 -12.33 3.11
N PHE A 73 2.65 -12.96 2.38
CA PHE A 73 2.27 -12.52 1.04
C PHE A 73 0.98 -11.70 1.04
N VAL A 74 0.90 -10.72 0.13
CA VAL A 74 -0.30 -9.93 -0.11
C VAL A 74 -0.72 -9.95 -1.57
N ASP A 75 -2.03 -9.92 -1.76
CA ASP A 75 -2.69 -9.60 -3.02
C ASP A 75 -3.27 -8.19 -2.91
N GLY A 76 -3.41 -7.53 -4.05
CA GLY A 76 -4.01 -6.21 -4.09
C GLY A 76 -4.55 -5.84 -5.46
N GLU A 77 -5.39 -4.83 -5.47
CA GLU A 77 -6.03 -4.27 -6.66
C GLU A 77 -5.94 -2.76 -6.55
N ILE A 78 -5.63 -2.10 -7.66
CA ILE A 78 -5.63 -0.66 -7.82
C ILE A 78 -6.49 -0.38 -9.05
N ASP A 79 -7.59 0.31 -8.81
CA ASP A 79 -8.55 0.71 -9.83
C ASP A 79 -8.48 2.23 -9.99
N ASP A 80 -8.84 2.71 -11.19
CA ASP A 80 -9.04 4.14 -11.44
C ASP A 80 -7.82 5.02 -11.11
N LEU A 81 -6.59 4.49 -11.28
CA LEU A 81 -5.37 5.24 -10.97
C LEU A 81 -5.13 6.30 -12.05
N LEU A 82 -5.48 7.54 -11.74
CA LEU A 82 -5.10 8.70 -12.52
C LEU A 82 -3.84 9.34 -11.92
N MET A 83 -2.80 9.42 -12.72
CA MET A 83 -1.58 10.17 -12.44
C MET A 83 -1.52 11.42 -13.31
N VAL A 84 -1.16 12.56 -12.72
CA VAL A 84 -0.90 13.81 -13.42
C VAL A 84 0.49 14.30 -13.05
N GLY A 85 1.36 14.48 -14.04
CA GLY A 85 2.76 14.86 -13.79
C GLY A 85 3.52 13.85 -12.93
N GLY A 86 3.14 12.58 -12.98
CA GLY A 86 3.76 11.50 -12.17
C GLY A 86 3.25 11.41 -10.72
N VAL A 87 2.24 12.21 -10.34
CA VAL A 87 1.64 12.17 -9.00
C VAL A 87 0.24 11.55 -9.09
N PRO A 88 -0.13 10.59 -8.23
CA PRO A 88 -1.49 10.06 -8.19
C PRO A 88 -2.43 11.13 -7.66
N VAL A 89 -3.53 11.38 -8.39
CA VAL A 89 -4.56 12.35 -8.01
C VAL A 89 -5.92 11.69 -7.77
N ARG A 90 -6.10 10.45 -8.24
CA ARG A 90 -7.29 9.63 -8.02
C ARG A 90 -6.92 8.16 -8.07
N PHE A 91 -7.47 7.35 -7.17
CA PHE A 91 -7.43 5.88 -7.24
C PHE A 91 -8.34 5.26 -6.17
N GLU A 92 -8.72 4.01 -6.36
CA GLU A 92 -9.11 3.11 -5.28
C GLU A 92 -8.15 1.94 -5.23
N ALA A 93 -7.72 1.55 -4.03
CA ALA A 93 -6.81 0.43 -3.87
C ALA A 93 -7.19 -0.44 -2.69
N THR A 94 -7.02 -1.76 -2.85
CA THR A 94 -7.15 -2.72 -1.76
C THR A 94 -5.91 -3.58 -1.66
N LEU A 95 -5.53 -3.93 -0.43
CA LEU A 95 -4.41 -4.82 -0.14
C LEU A 95 -4.85 -5.80 0.95
N ARG A 96 -4.63 -7.10 0.74
CA ARG A 96 -5.02 -8.17 1.66
C ARG A 96 -3.94 -9.23 1.79
N SER A 97 -3.73 -9.76 2.98
CA SER A 97 -2.88 -10.94 3.17
C SER A 97 -3.49 -12.18 2.50
N VAL A 98 -2.65 -13.00 1.88
CA VAL A 98 -3.07 -14.25 1.24
C VAL A 98 -3.25 -15.34 2.28
N ASP A 99 -4.48 -15.81 2.50
CA ASP A 99 -4.81 -16.78 3.55
C ASP A 99 -4.24 -18.19 3.30
N GLU A 100 -4.11 -18.61 2.04
CA GLU A 100 -3.80 -19.99 1.64
C GLU A 100 -2.36 -20.43 1.93
N ARG A 101 -1.46 -19.50 2.23
CA ARG A 101 -0.06 -19.80 2.57
C ARG A 101 0.09 -19.89 4.09
N ARG A 102 0.40 -21.11 4.58
CA ARG A 102 0.63 -21.46 6.01
C ARG A 102 1.91 -20.88 6.62
N GLU A 103 2.43 -19.81 6.03
CA GLU A 103 3.65 -19.16 6.47
C GLU A 103 3.46 -18.36 7.75
N SER A 104 4.55 -18.20 8.50
CA SER A 104 4.53 -17.38 9.71
C SER A 104 4.41 -15.90 9.32
N ARG A 105 3.29 -15.29 9.72
CA ARG A 105 3.01 -13.87 9.54
C ARG A 105 3.39 -13.12 10.81
N THR A 106 4.42 -12.29 10.69
CA THR A 106 5.01 -11.56 11.81
C THR A 106 5.21 -10.10 11.44
N VAL A 107 5.14 -9.23 12.44
CA VAL A 107 5.36 -7.80 12.31
C VAL A 107 6.26 -7.33 13.44
N ASN A 108 7.31 -6.59 13.12
CA ASN A 108 8.19 -6.04 14.14
C ASN A 108 7.65 -4.71 14.70
N VAL A 109 8.19 -4.30 15.85
CA VAL A 109 7.78 -3.05 16.54
C VAL A 109 7.83 -1.83 15.62
N LYS A 110 8.86 -1.73 14.75
CA LYS A 110 8.99 -0.61 13.80
C LYS A 110 7.80 -0.56 12.84
N ALA A 111 7.44 -1.68 12.23
CA ALA A 111 6.32 -1.75 11.30
C ALA A 111 4.97 -1.51 12.00
N VAL A 112 4.79 -1.98 13.25
CA VAL A 112 3.59 -1.66 14.04
C VAL A 112 3.45 -0.15 14.24
N ASN A 113 4.52 0.53 14.64
CA ASN A 113 4.50 1.98 14.84
C ASN A 113 4.21 2.72 13.54
N ASN A 114 4.88 2.35 12.45
CA ASN A 114 4.70 2.98 11.16
C ASN A 114 3.29 2.79 10.59
N LEU A 115 2.71 1.59 10.73
CA LEU A 115 1.33 1.33 10.31
C LEU A 115 0.32 2.11 11.17
N THR A 116 0.62 2.29 12.46
CA THR A 116 -0.21 3.13 13.34
C THR A 116 -0.15 4.61 12.95
N VAL A 117 1.03 5.13 12.60
CA VAL A 117 1.20 6.49 12.08
C VAL A 117 0.45 6.69 10.76
N LEU A 118 0.50 5.72 9.84
CA LEU A 118 -0.28 5.77 8.61
C LEU A 118 -1.79 5.77 8.89
N GLY A 119 -2.25 4.90 9.79
CA GLY A 119 -3.65 4.74 10.16
C GLY A 119 -4.27 5.93 10.88
N THR A 120 -3.55 6.51 11.83
CA THR A 120 -4.09 7.51 12.76
C THR A 120 -3.53 8.91 12.56
N GLY A 121 -2.42 9.05 11.81
CA GLY A 121 -1.71 10.31 11.65
C GLY A 121 -0.94 10.77 12.89
N SER A 122 -0.81 9.91 13.90
CA SER A 122 -0.04 10.17 15.11
C SER A 122 0.77 8.93 15.48
N PRO A 123 1.94 9.08 16.12
CA PRO A 123 2.66 7.95 16.69
C PRO A 123 1.73 7.21 17.67
N GLY A 124 1.46 5.93 17.39
CA GLY A 124 0.80 5.07 18.34
C GLY A 124 1.70 4.85 19.56
N VAL A 125 1.12 4.87 20.76
CA VAL A 125 1.82 4.43 21.96
C VAL A 125 1.69 2.90 22.01
N LEU A 126 2.62 2.19 21.39
CA LEU A 126 2.79 0.77 21.67
C LEU A 126 3.30 0.64 23.11
N ASP A 127 2.64 -0.17 23.93
CA ASP A 127 2.99 -0.30 25.34
C ASP A 127 4.46 -0.74 25.50
N ARG A 128 5.28 0.11 26.14
CA ARG A 128 6.70 -0.14 26.45
C ARG A 128 6.90 -1.39 27.33
N GLY A 129 5.85 -1.85 28.01
CA GLY A 129 5.84 -3.13 28.71
C GLY A 129 5.95 -4.31 27.74
N ILE A 130 5.17 -4.31 26.66
CA ILE A 130 5.05 -5.43 25.72
C ILE A 130 6.29 -5.54 24.82
N THR A 131 6.88 -4.41 24.41
CA THR A 131 8.09 -4.40 23.57
C THR A 131 9.33 -4.97 24.26
N ARG A 132 9.33 -5.10 25.60
CA ARG A 132 10.42 -5.75 26.34
C ARG A 132 10.36 -7.29 26.29
N PHE A 133 9.20 -7.86 25.99
CA PHE A 133 9.00 -9.30 25.93
C PHE A 133 8.92 -9.83 24.50
N PHE A 134 8.59 -8.98 23.52
CA PHE A 134 8.43 -9.37 22.12
C PHE A 134 9.02 -8.34 21.14
N ASP A 135 10.02 -8.76 20.36
CA ASP A 135 10.56 -7.97 19.24
C ASP A 135 9.71 -8.10 17.96
N ARG A 136 8.91 -9.18 17.89
CA ARG A 136 8.00 -9.50 16.78
C ARG A 136 6.66 -10.00 17.32
N PHE A 137 5.60 -9.57 16.67
CA PHE A 137 4.22 -9.99 16.93
C PHE A 137 3.71 -10.85 15.78
N THR A 138 2.78 -11.75 16.08
CA THR A 138 2.13 -12.61 15.09
C THR A 138 0.77 -12.04 14.68
N TYR A 139 0.47 -12.11 13.39
CA TYR A 139 -0.82 -11.70 12.86
C TYR A 139 -1.49 -12.80 12.04
N ASP A 140 -2.81 -12.70 11.96
CA ASP A 140 -3.67 -13.58 11.19
C ASP A 140 -3.91 -12.95 9.81
N ARG A 141 -4.48 -11.76 9.79
CA ARG A 141 -4.90 -11.07 8.56
C ARG A 141 -4.44 -9.63 8.52
N LEU A 142 -4.11 -9.18 7.32
CA LEU A 142 -3.87 -7.79 6.96
C LEU A 142 -4.90 -7.41 5.89
N GLY A 143 -5.57 -6.27 6.07
CA GLY A 143 -6.59 -5.83 5.13
C GLY A 143 -6.71 -4.32 5.16
N ILE A 144 -6.36 -3.68 4.05
CA ILE A 144 -6.33 -2.22 3.91
C ILE A 144 -7.07 -1.82 2.63
N ARG A 145 -7.93 -0.81 2.72
CA ARG A 145 -8.47 -0.07 1.57
C ARG A 145 -8.02 1.37 1.62
N MET A 146 -7.52 1.86 0.50
CA MET A 146 -7.11 3.22 0.28
C MET A 146 -8.00 3.82 -0.80
N SER A 147 -8.38 5.07 -0.66
CA SER A 147 -8.99 5.82 -1.76
C SER A 147 -8.46 7.24 -1.79
N LEU A 148 -8.34 7.78 -2.99
CA LEU A 148 -7.98 9.16 -3.24
C LEU A 148 -8.96 9.74 -4.27
N ALA A 149 -9.63 10.83 -3.92
CA ALA A 149 -10.43 11.63 -4.83
C ALA A 149 -10.52 13.07 -4.29
N ASP A 150 -10.39 14.08 -5.15
CA ASP A 150 -10.54 15.49 -4.78
C ASP A 150 -9.66 15.93 -3.58
N ASP A 151 -8.38 15.51 -3.59
CA ASP A 151 -7.42 15.69 -2.48
C ASP A 151 -7.84 14.99 -1.16
N ARG A 152 -8.95 14.25 -1.13
CA ARG A 152 -9.40 13.47 0.02
C ARG A 152 -8.85 12.06 -0.08
N PHE A 153 -7.83 11.79 0.74
CA PHE A 153 -7.31 10.46 0.95
C PHE A 153 -8.03 9.80 2.14
N THR A 154 -8.54 8.59 1.96
CA THR A 154 -9.09 7.78 3.06
C THR A 154 -8.33 6.46 3.19
N LEU A 155 -8.18 6.01 4.44
CA LEU A 155 -7.55 4.76 4.79
C LEU A 155 -8.48 3.96 5.71
N ARG A 156 -8.85 2.76 5.28
CA ARG A 156 -9.81 1.89 5.96
C ARG A 156 -9.20 0.53 6.22
N GLY A 157 -9.48 -0.02 7.39
CA GLY A 157 -9.23 -1.42 7.70
C GLY A 157 -10.33 -2.29 7.08
N LEU A 158 -9.95 -3.46 6.57
CA LEU A 158 -10.89 -4.44 6.02
C LEU A 158 -11.21 -5.56 7.01
N GLU A 159 -10.40 -5.68 8.07
CA GLU A 159 -10.60 -6.66 9.13
C GLU A 159 -11.44 -6.08 10.26
N LYS A 160 -12.06 -6.96 11.05
CA LYS A 160 -12.89 -6.56 12.21
C LYS A 160 -12.64 -7.47 13.42
N ARG A 161 -12.72 -6.89 14.61
CA ARG A 161 -12.86 -7.63 15.89
C ARG A 161 -13.91 -6.91 16.74
N GLY A 162 -15.09 -7.54 16.86
CA GLY A 162 -16.29 -6.87 17.36
C GLY A 162 -16.65 -5.67 16.48
N GLU A 163 -16.93 -4.54 17.10
CA GLU A 163 -17.30 -3.29 16.42
C GLU A 163 -16.10 -2.48 15.87
N ARG A 164 -14.87 -2.94 16.09
CA ARG A 164 -13.65 -2.19 15.72
C ARG A 164 -13.16 -2.59 14.34
N GLU A 165 -12.95 -1.59 13.49
CA GLU A 165 -12.26 -1.73 12.20
C GLU A 165 -10.74 -1.88 12.44
N LEU A 166 -10.13 -2.86 11.78
CA LEU A 166 -8.72 -3.23 11.94
C LEU A 166 -8.00 -3.19 10.60
N PHE A 167 -6.78 -2.62 10.59
CA PHE A 167 -5.84 -2.80 9.48
C PHE A 167 -5.19 -4.17 9.55
N LEU A 168 -4.86 -4.63 10.76
CA LEU A 168 -4.17 -5.89 11.01
C LEU A 168 -4.78 -6.57 12.23
N LYS A 169 -5.10 -7.85 12.09
CA LYS A 169 -5.72 -8.70 13.12
C LYS A 169 -4.69 -9.67 13.67
N GLY A 170 -4.45 -9.62 14.98
CA GLY A 170 -3.45 -10.42 15.68
C GLY A 170 -3.82 -11.88 15.84
N ARG A 171 -2.81 -12.75 15.87
CA ARG A 171 -2.92 -14.20 16.13
C ARG A 171 -2.00 -14.61 17.27
N LEU A 172 -2.40 -15.59 18.07
CA LEU A 172 -1.52 -16.22 19.08
C LEU A 172 -0.26 -16.82 18.40
N PRO A 173 0.89 -16.90 19.11
CA PRO A 173 1.07 -16.67 20.55
C PRO A 173 1.31 -15.23 20.99
N ALA A 174 1.72 -14.32 20.10
CA ALA A 174 2.01 -12.92 20.42
C ALA A 174 1.16 -11.97 19.55
N PRO A 175 -0.17 -11.92 19.75
CA PRO A 175 -1.06 -11.19 18.86
C PRO A 175 -0.87 -9.67 18.99
N ILE A 176 -0.93 -8.97 17.86
CA ILE A 176 -1.11 -7.52 17.83
C ILE A 176 -2.28 -7.16 16.92
N ASP A 177 -3.21 -6.36 17.43
CA ASP A 177 -4.26 -5.75 16.62
C ASP A 177 -3.89 -4.30 16.33
N ILE A 178 -4.06 -3.88 15.08
CA ILE A 178 -3.89 -2.47 14.68
C ILE A 178 -5.25 -1.94 14.27
N VAL A 179 -5.83 -1.13 15.16
CA VAL A 179 -7.18 -0.58 15.03
C VAL A 179 -7.15 0.71 14.21
N ASN A 180 -8.16 0.89 13.36
CA ASN A 180 -8.43 2.20 12.78
C ASN A 180 -9.16 3.07 13.81
N GLY A 181 -8.45 4.06 14.36
CA GLY A 181 -8.97 4.96 15.39
C GLY A 181 -10.02 5.96 14.88
N ASP A 182 -10.07 6.22 13.57
CA ASP A 182 -11.04 7.15 12.96
C ASP A 182 -11.49 6.63 11.58
N PRO A 183 -12.36 5.60 11.54
CA PRO A 183 -12.80 4.97 10.30
C PRO A 183 -13.49 5.95 9.35
N GLY A 184 -12.93 6.11 8.15
CA GLY A 184 -13.51 7.01 7.12
C GLY A 184 -13.06 8.46 7.23
N ARG A 185 -12.15 8.78 8.16
CA ARG A 185 -11.49 10.09 8.18
C ARG A 185 -10.78 10.34 6.86
N ALA A 186 -11.21 11.39 6.16
CA ALA A 186 -10.46 11.91 5.03
C ALA A 186 -9.34 12.83 5.53
N VAL A 187 -8.14 12.63 5.00
CA VAL A 187 -6.99 13.53 5.17
C VAL A 187 -6.60 14.08 3.81
N SER A 188 -5.97 15.26 3.76
CA SER A 188 -5.46 15.75 2.49
C SER A 188 -4.36 14.82 1.96
N PHE A 189 -4.30 14.61 0.64
CA PHE A 189 -3.27 13.77 0.05
C PHE A 189 -1.88 14.32 0.34
N LYS A 190 -1.74 15.66 0.34
CA LYS A 190 -0.50 16.33 0.78
C LYS A 190 -0.10 15.97 2.20
N ALA A 191 -1.04 15.88 3.14
CA ALA A 191 -0.74 15.47 4.51
C ALA A 191 -0.34 14.00 4.58
N MET A 192 -0.98 13.12 3.79
CA MET A 192 -0.60 11.71 3.68
C MET A 192 0.81 11.54 3.11
N LEU A 193 1.13 12.26 2.03
CA LEU A 193 2.44 12.19 1.39
C LEU A 193 3.56 12.65 2.34
N ARG A 194 3.32 13.71 3.12
CA ARG A 194 4.25 14.15 4.18
C ARG A 194 4.49 13.05 5.22
N ARG A 195 3.45 12.35 5.66
CA ARG A 195 3.60 11.22 6.60
C ARG A 195 4.44 10.10 6.00
N PHE A 196 4.18 9.73 4.74
CA PHE A 196 4.98 8.71 4.06
C PHE A 196 6.45 9.15 3.93
N GLN A 197 6.70 10.40 3.57
CA GLN A 197 8.05 10.99 3.51
C GLN A 197 8.74 11.01 4.88
N GLU A 198 8.04 11.35 5.97
CA GLU A 198 8.61 11.30 7.31
C GLU A 198 9.04 9.88 7.73
N LEU A 199 8.32 8.86 7.26
CA LEU A 199 8.69 7.46 7.49
C LEU A 199 9.95 7.05 6.68
N ASP A 200 10.08 7.58 5.46
CA ASP A 200 11.22 7.36 4.54
C ASP A 200 12.49 8.14 4.98
N LEU A 201 12.32 9.40 5.43
CA LEU A 201 13.41 10.31 5.80
C LEU A 201 14.15 9.94 7.09
N SER A 202 13.70 8.91 7.82
CA SER A 202 14.49 8.34 8.92
C SER A 202 15.73 7.57 8.46
N LYS A 203 15.90 7.33 7.14
CA LYS A 203 17.04 6.56 6.60
C LYS A 203 17.83 7.20 5.46
N VAL A 204 17.44 8.36 4.93
CA VAL A 204 18.28 9.10 3.96
C VAL A 204 18.98 10.24 4.69
N ARG A 205 19.92 9.88 5.58
CA ARG A 205 21.04 10.78 5.86
C ARG A 205 22.14 10.37 4.90
N MET A 206 22.39 11.29 3.97
CA MET A 206 23.36 11.21 2.90
C MET A 206 24.74 10.81 3.46
N GLU A 207 25.27 9.71 2.96
CA GLU A 207 26.71 9.52 2.74
C GLU A 207 26.90 9.30 1.24
#